data_AF-H9VQP1-F1
#
_entry.id   AF-H9VQP1-F1
#
_cell.length_a   1.000
_cell.length_b   1.000
_cell.length_c   1.000
_cell.angle_alpha   90.00
_cell.angle_beta   90.00
_cell.angle_gamma   90.00
#
_symmetry.space_group_name_H-M   'P 1'
#
loop_
_entity.id
_entity.type
_entity.pdbx_description
1 polymer ?
#
loop_
_entity_poly.entity_id
_entity_poly.type
_entity_poly.pdbx_seq_one_letter_code
_entity_poly.pdbx_strand_id
1 'polypeptide(L)' 'ESSKLKEIPVVVMSSENVPSRKRRCLDEGAEEFILKPVQISDVKRLREYMSRVQEESSYCPSGSLN' A
#
# COMPACT_ATOMS: atom_id res chain seq x y z
N GLU A 1 -14.23 -1.15 -13.76
CA GLU A 1 -12.97 -1.68 -13.18
C GLU A 1 -11.95 -2.09 -14.23
N SER A 2 -10.83 -1.37 -14.30
CA SER A 2 -9.65 -1.77 -15.09
C SER A 2 -8.81 -2.75 -14.28
N SER A 3 -8.48 -3.91 -14.83
CA SER A 3 -7.66 -4.92 -14.13
C SER A 3 -6.31 -4.37 -13.69
N LYS A 4 -5.68 -3.53 -14.51
CA LYS A 4 -4.38 -2.92 -14.26
C LYS A 4 -4.34 -1.94 -13.08
N LEU A 5 -5.48 -1.38 -12.70
CA LEU A 5 -5.55 -0.42 -11.59
C LEU A 5 -5.81 -1.11 -10.24
N LYS A 6 -6.27 -2.37 -10.26
CA LYS A 6 -6.56 -3.14 -9.03
C LYS A 6 -5.31 -3.50 -8.23
N GLU A 7 -4.15 -3.54 -8.89
CA GLU A 7 -2.87 -3.90 -8.29
C GLU A 7 -2.16 -2.70 -7.66
N ILE A 8 -2.64 -1.47 -7.90
CA ILE A 8 -2.04 -0.26 -7.35
C ILE A 8 -2.48 -0.13 -5.89
N PRO A 9 -1.57 -0.14 -4.90
CA PRO A 9 -1.92 0.02 -3.50
C PRO A 9 -2.48 1.43 -3.25
N VAL A 10 -3.65 1.51 -2.60
CA VAL A 10 -4.32 2.78 -2.28
C VAL A 10 -4.31 3.01 -0.78
N VAL A 11 -3.76 4.15 -0.37
CA VAL A 11 -3.82 4.63 1.02
C VAL A 11 -4.62 5.93 1.06
N VAL A 12 -5.57 6.02 1.99
CA VAL A 12 -6.42 7.21 2.15
C VAL A 12 -5.86 8.10 3.24
N MET A 13 -5.83 9.42 3.00
CA MET A 13 -5.44 10.41 4.00
C MET A 13 -6.50 11.49 4.17
N SER A 14 -6.99 11.67 5.40
CA SER A 14 -8.10 12.60 5.70
C SER A 14 -7.78 13.49 6.89
N SER A 15 -8.36 14.69 6.91
CA SER A 15 -8.36 15.56 8.10
C SER A 15 -9.47 15.19 9.09
N GLU A 16 -10.43 14.38 8.66
CA GLU A 16 -11.58 13.98 9.47
C GLU A 16 -11.29 12.71 10.27
N ASN A 17 -11.49 12.80 11.58
CA ASN A 17 -11.38 11.67 12.50
C ASN A 17 -12.75 11.05 12.79
N VAL A 18 -13.34 10.41 11.78
CA VAL A 18 -14.66 9.76 11.89
C VAL A 18 -14.48 8.25 11.74
N PRO A 19 -14.69 7.44 12.80
CA PRO A 19 -14.42 6.00 12.78
C PRO A 19 -15.16 5.24 11.67
N SER A 20 -16.40 5.64 11.36
CA SER A 20 -17.19 5.00 10.29
C SER A 20 -16.58 5.24 8.91
N ARG A 21 -16.00 6.42 8.65
CA ARG A 21 -15.30 6.71 7.38
C ARG A 21 -14.01 5.92 7.26
N LYS A 22 -13.23 5.84 8.34
CA LYS A 22 -12.03 5.00 8.40
C LYS A 22 -12.37 3.54 8.06
N ARG A 23 -13.39 2.98 8.72
CA ARG A 23 -13.81 1.59 8.49
C ARG A 23 -14.27 1.37 7.05
N ARG A 24 -15.13 2.25 6.54
CA ARG A 24 -15.64 2.14 5.17
C ARG A 24 -14.53 2.14 4.12
N CYS A 25 -13.53 3.03 4.25
CA CYS A 25 -12.41 3.05 3.32
C CYS A 25 -11.60 1.75 3.32
N LEU A 26 -11.39 1.15 4.49
CA LEU A 26 -10.69 -0.13 4.60
C LEU A 26 -11.53 -1.28 4.00
N ASP A 27 -12.83 -1.32 4.30
CA ASP A 27 -13.76 -2.31 3.76
C ASP A 27 -13.89 -2.20 2.21
N GLU A 28 -13.70 -1.00 1.66
CA GLU A 28 -13.68 -0.72 0.20
C GLU A 28 -12.33 -1.03 -0.47
N GLY A 29 -11.32 -1.49 0.27
CA GLY A 29 -10.03 -1.96 -0.29
C GLY A 29 -8.86 -0.98 -0.16
N ALA A 30 -8.98 0.07 0.66
CA ALA A 30 -7.79 0.85 1.02
C ALA A 30 -6.87 0.02 1.94
N GLU A 31 -5.57 0.08 1.67
CA GLU A 31 -4.54 -0.58 2.48
C GLU A 31 -4.43 0.05 3.88
N GLU A 32 -4.62 1.37 3.94
CA GLU A 32 -4.48 2.12 5.17
C GLU A 32 -5.28 3.44 5.13
N PHE A 33 -5.61 3.96 6.33
CA PHE A 33 -6.14 5.30 6.54
C PHE A 33 -5.25 6.12 7.49
N ILE A 34 -4.74 7.26 7.02
CA ILE A 34 -3.87 8.18 7.75
C ILE A 34 -4.64 9.45 8.12
N LEU A 35 -4.49 9.94 9.35
CA LEU A 35 -4.97 11.27 9.73
C LEU A 35 -3.93 12.34 9.47
N LYS A 36 -4.39 13.46 8.92
CA LYS A 36 -3.58 14.66 8.76
C LYS A 36 -3.47 15.42 10.09
N PRO A 37 -2.36 16.12 10.37
CA PRO A 37 -1.18 16.27 9.52
C PRO A 37 -0.33 14.99 9.49
N VAL A 38 0.10 14.61 8.28
CA VAL A 38 0.91 13.40 8.04
C VAL A 38 2.20 13.48 8.84
N GLN A 39 2.52 12.41 9.55
CA GLN A 39 3.73 12.31 10.36
C GLN A 39 4.86 11.61 9.58
N ILE A 40 6.10 11.85 9.99
CA ILE A 40 7.27 11.17 9.40
C ILE A 40 7.18 9.64 9.59
N SER A 41 6.55 9.17 10.68
CA SER A 41 6.27 7.74 10.88
C SER A 41 5.37 7.16 9.80
N ASP A 42 4.38 7.92 9.32
CA ASP A 42 3.47 7.48 8.28
C ASP A 42 4.22 7.36 6.95
N VAL A 43 5.11 8.31 6.64
CA VAL A 43 5.96 8.26 5.43
C VAL A 43 6.87 7.03 5.44
N LYS A 44 7.41 6.63 6.60
CA LYS A 44 8.22 5.42 6.72
C LYS A 44 7.41 4.17 6.39
N ARG A 45 6.18 4.07 6.92
CA ARG A 45 5.25 2.96 6.65
C ARG A 45 4.82 2.94 5.18
N LEU A 46 4.58 4.11 4.58
CA LEU A 46 4.23 4.23 3.16
C LEU A 46 5.28 3.65 2.20
N ARG A 47 6.56 3.59 2.61
CA ARG A 47 7.63 3.00 1.78
C ARG A 47 7.43 1.51 1.53
N GLU A 48 6.80 0.79 2.45
CA GLU A 48 6.55 -0.65 2.33
C GLU A 48 5.57 -0.97 1.19
N TYR A 49 4.65 -0.07 0.89
CA TYR A 49 3.71 -0.23 -0.23
C TYR A 49 4.36 0.05 -1.59
N MET A 50 5.37 0.92 -1.64
CA MET A 50 6.08 1.26 -2.87
C MET A 50 7.02 0.15 -3.35
N SER A 51 7.57 -0.65 -2.43
CA SER A 51 8.46 -1.78 -2.77
C SER A 51 7.71 -3.00 -3.30
N ARG A 52 6.40 -3.14 -3.03
CA ARG A 52 5.56 -4.25 -3.54
C ARG A 52 5.47 -4.29 -5.07
N VAL A 53 5.72 -3.16 -5.73
CA VAL A 53 5.74 -3.06 -7.19
C VAL A 53 7.01 -3.74 -7.80
N GLN A 54 7.99 -4.15 -6.98
CA GLN A 54 9.29 -4.67 -7.47
C GLN A 54 9.47 -6.20 -7.35
N GLU A 55 8.53 -6.96 -6.76
CA GLU A 55 8.72 -8.40 -6.54
C GLU A 55 8.49 -9.30 -7.77
N GLU A 56 8.08 -8.76 -8.92
CA GLU A 56 7.94 -9.55 -10.16
C GLU A 56 9.26 -9.76 -10.96
N SER A 57 10.42 -9.27 -10.50
CA SER A 57 11.68 -9.35 -11.27
C SER A 57 12.85 -10.06 -10.59
N SER A 58 12.64 -11.13 -9.83
CA SER A 58 13.75 -12.00 -9.40
C SER A 58 13.38 -13.47 -9.19
N TYR A 59 12.97 -14.16 -10.26
CA TYR A 59 13.14 -15.62 -10.34
C TYR A 59 14.19 -15.96 -11.42
N CYS A 60 15.40 -16.32 -10.98
CA CYS A 60 16.38 -17.02 -11.82
C CYS A 60 16.47 -18.47 -11.32
N PRO A 61 15.94 -19.47 -12.05
CA PRO A 61 16.25 -20.86 -11.75
C PRO A 61 17.63 -21.20 -12.31
N SER A 62 18.33 -22.09 -11.59
CA SER A 62 19.53 -22.84 -11.98
C SER A 62 20.90 -22.16 -11.82
N GLY A 63 21.81 -22.93 -11.19
CA GLY A 63 23.22 -22.61 -11.05
C GLY A 63 23.88 -23.35 -9.89
N SER A 64 23.93 -24.69 -9.94
CA SER A 64 24.82 -25.48 -9.10
C SER A 64 26.25 -24.92 -9.22
N LEU A 65 26.86 -24.55 -8.10
CA LEU A 65 28.29 -24.24 -8.06
C LEU A 65 29.07 -25.57 -7.97
N ASN A 66 30.01 -25.75 -8.89
CA ASN A 66 31.15 -26.65 -8.70
C ASN A 66 32.07 -26.11 -7.60
#